data_AF-A0A6B2G0G1-F1
#
_entry.id   AF-A0A6B2G0G1-F1
#
_cell.length_a   1.000
_cell.length_b   1.000
_cell.length_c   1.000
_cell.angle_alpha   90.00
_cell.angle_beta   90.00
_cell.angle_gamma   90.00
#
_symmetry.space_group_name_H-M   'P 1'
#
loop_
_entity.id
_entity.type
_entity.pdbx_description
1 polymer ?
#
loop_
_entity_poly.entity_id
_entity_poly.type
_entity_poly.pdbx_seq_one_letter_code
_entity_poly.pdbx_strand_id
1 'polypeptide(L)'
;TTVIVTKLFTDIPVRRNELVKNIRNQFTKAEYTIECYGIISTNVRISYTNSLINYRINKKPIGFSSPGFNTVRDNIIGIVGTSIFDYLIKLNTVFPKIDTPLYSQNFCAEINIDGYISSLHCQNLSGLKNKSYIVVNKRPCIFPKLLQIVTNVYLQNDPNFKNFFLFLNISVPCDYVDFNVSTDKKTIYLKHAKFIEETVRLTITSALSSSSTVTCSKSGEVIKFEASNSIKAEEVQSQIIECPTNKFKFKKFDSPMDLLKENKMKITDIFSDKRIRKYPSPKINMDQSSIENISTLN
;
A
#
# COMPACT_ATOMS: atom_id res chain seq x y z
N THR A 1 -23.42 2.74 -1.51
CA THR A 1 -23.95 2.58 -0.14
C THR A 1 -23.16 3.47 0.79
N THR A 2 -23.83 4.22 1.66
CA THR A 2 -23.18 5.04 2.68
C THR A 2 -23.51 4.46 4.05
N VAL A 3 -22.49 4.14 4.84
CA VAL A 3 -22.63 3.61 6.19
C VAL A 3 -22.05 4.64 7.15
N ILE A 4 -22.85 5.06 8.13
CA ILE A 4 -22.45 6.05 9.14
C ILE A 4 -22.47 5.35 10.50
N VAL A 5 -21.30 5.27 11.13
CA VAL A 5 -21.16 4.74 12.50
C VAL A 5 -20.86 5.91 13.42
N THR A 6 -21.75 6.17 14.38
CA THR A 6 -21.54 7.21 15.40
C THR A 6 -21.40 6.58 16.78
N LYS A 7 -20.67 7.26 17.67
CA LYS A 7 -20.52 6.88 19.09
C LYS A 7 -20.12 5.40 19.31
N LEU A 8 -19.05 4.97 18.64
CA LEU A 8 -18.51 3.60 18.73
C LEU A 8 -18.30 3.15 20.19
N PHE A 9 -18.76 1.94 20.54
CA PHE A 9 -18.67 1.31 21.87
C PHE A 9 -19.42 2.03 23.00
N THR A 10 -20.45 2.79 22.69
CA THR A 10 -21.28 3.45 23.72
C THR A 10 -21.87 2.48 24.73
N ASP A 11 -22.39 1.35 24.26
CA ASP A 11 -23.04 0.35 25.11
C ASP A 11 -22.05 -0.57 25.87
N ILE A 12 -20.74 -0.41 25.63
CA ILE A 12 -19.68 -1.25 26.24
C ILE A 12 -18.62 -0.33 26.87
N PRO A 13 -18.87 0.21 28.09
CA PRO A 13 -18.07 1.29 28.67
C PRO A 13 -16.61 0.92 28.89
N VAL A 14 -16.33 -0.32 29.26
CA VAL A 14 -14.96 -0.84 29.44
C VAL A 14 -14.17 -0.76 28.13
N ARG A 15 -14.77 -1.23 27.02
CA ARG A 15 -14.15 -1.21 25.68
C ARG A 15 -13.96 0.20 25.16
N ARG A 16 -14.91 1.10 25.43
CA ARG A 16 -14.79 2.52 25.11
C ARG A 16 -13.60 3.16 25.81
N ASN A 17 -13.45 2.92 27.12
CA ASN A 17 -12.33 3.47 27.88
C ASN A 17 -10.98 2.93 27.40
N GLU A 18 -10.92 1.64 27.03
CA GLU A 18 -9.74 1.04 26.40
C GLU A 18 -9.41 1.71 25.05
N LEU A 19 -10.42 1.94 24.19
CA LEU A 19 -10.25 2.62 22.92
C LEU A 19 -9.73 4.05 23.10
N VAL A 20 -10.29 4.81 24.05
CA VAL A 20 -9.88 6.20 24.32
C VAL A 20 -8.43 6.25 24.80
N LYS A 21 -8.03 5.35 25.71
CA LYS A 21 -6.64 5.24 26.18
C LYS A 21 -5.66 4.91 25.04
N ASN A 22 -6.07 4.04 24.12
CA ASN A 22 -5.21 3.49 23.06
C ASN A 22 -5.50 4.08 21.66
N ILE A 23 -6.19 5.22 21.56
CA ILE A 23 -6.75 5.70 20.29
C ILE A 23 -5.69 5.93 19.20
N ARG A 24 -4.51 6.43 19.57
CA ARG A 24 -3.40 6.65 18.63
C ARG A 24 -2.93 5.34 18.01
N ASN A 25 -2.72 4.30 18.83
CA ASN A 25 -2.27 2.99 18.37
C ASN A 25 -3.33 2.31 17.50
N GLN A 26 -4.61 2.41 17.89
CA GLN A 26 -5.71 1.85 17.09
C GLN A 26 -5.86 2.58 15.76
N PHE A 27 -5.68 3.90 15.74
CA PHE A 27 -5.68 4.69 14.53
C PHE A 27 -4.53 4.29 13.59
N THR A 28 -3.29 4.16 14.08
CA THR A 28 -2.16 3.71 13.26
C THR A 28 -2.38 2.31 12.68
N LYS A 29 -3.02 1.39 13.44
CA LYS A 29 -3.40 0.06 12.92
C LYS A 29 -4.45 0.14 11.81
N ALA A 30 -5.41 1.06 11.91
CA ALA A 30 -6.42 1.29 10.89
C ALA A 30 -5.81 1.94 9.64
N GLU A 31 -4.97 2.96 9.81
CA GLU A 31 -4.20 3.63 8.78
C GLU A 31 -3.36 2.63 7.97
N TYR A 32 -2.59 1.77 8.63
CA TYR A 32 -1.85 0.68 7.99
C TYR A 32 -2.74 -0.21 7.12
N THR A 33 -3.91 -0.58 7.63
CA THR A 33 -4.85 -1.45 6.90
C THR A 33 -5.39 -0.75 5.66
N ILE A 34 -5.72 0.54 5.77
CA ILE A 34 -6.20 1.35 4.64
C ILE A 34 -5.10 1.56 3.60
N GLU A 35 -3.86 1.84 4.03
CA GLU A 35 -2.70 1.95 3.14
C GLU A 35 -2.48 0.64 2.35
N CYS A 36 -2.49 -0.53 3.01
CA CYS A 36 -2.40 -1.82 2.33
C CYS A 36 -3.47 -1.99 1.25
N TYR A 37 -4.73 -1.69 1.60
CA TYR A 37 -5.84 -1.78 0.64
C TYR A 37 -5.68 -0.77 -0.50
N GLY A 38 -5.19 0.43 -0.22
CA GLY A 38 -4.89 1.45 -1.22
C GLY A 38 -3.79 1.02 -2.20
N ILE A 39 -2.82 0.23 -1.74
CA ILE A 39 -1.75 -0.31 -2.60
C ILE A 39 -2.29 -1.44 -3.50
N ILE A 40 -2.95 -2.44 -2.91
CA ILE A 40 -3.35 -3.65 -3.62
C ILE A 40 -4.57 -3.45 -4.54
N SER A 41 -5.47 -2.51 -4.20
CA SER A 41 -6.71 -2.28 -4.96
C SER A 41 -6.43 -1.38 -6.16
N THR A 42 -6.10 -1.98 -7.30
CA THR A 42 -5.95 -1.26 -8.56
C THR A 42 -7.30 -0.76 -9.07
N ASN A 43 -7.30 0.39 -9.77
CA ASN A 43 -8.51 1.07 -10.27
C ASN A 43 -9.52 1.49 -9.18
N VAL A 44 -9.11 1.52 -7.90
CA VAL A 44 -9.96 1.94 -6.79
C VAL A 44 -9.27 3.04 -6.00
N ARG A 45 -9.95 4.18 -5.87
CA ARG A 45 -9.50 5.29 -5.03
C ARG A 45 -10.04 5.14 -3.61
N ILE A 46 -9.14 5.09 -2.64
CA ILE A 46 -9.44 5.01 -1.21
C ILE A 46 -8.87 6.25 -0.54
N SER A 47 -9.70 6.99 0.20
CA SER A 47 -9.27 8.21 0.89
C SER A 47 -9.89 8.28 2.27
N TYR A 48 -9.13 8.82 3.24
CA TYR A 48 -9.67 9.18 4.54
C TYR A 48 -9.22 10.57 4.97
N THR A 49 -10.08 11.18 5.78
CA THR A 49 -9.91 12.53 6.33
C THR A 49 -10.17 12.48 7.81
N ASN A 50 -9.27 13.03 8.63
CA ASN A 50 -9.48 13.12 10.08
C ASN A 50 -9.80 14.57 10.46
N SER A 51 -11.06 14.86 10.74
CA SER A 51 -11.55 16.23 10.94
C SER A 51 -11.04 16.90 12.23
N LEU A 52 -10.63 16.15 13.25
CA LEU A 52 -10.16 16.70 14.55
C LEU A 52 -8.83 17.45 14.44
N ILE A 53 -7.97 17.07 13.49
CA ILE A 53 -6.70 17.76 13.22
C ILE A 53 -6.93 19.12 12.55
N ASN A 54 -8.09 19.31 11.92
CA ASN A 54 -8.31 20.35 10.92
C ASN A 54 -9.17 21.53 11.38
N TYR A 55 -9.84 21.44 12.54
CA TYR A 55 -10.57 22.57 13.13
C TYR A 55 -9.66 23.76 13.48
N ARG A 56 -8.37 23.51 13.76
CA ARG A 56 -7.41 24.56 14.15
C ARG A 56 -6.82 25.37 12.98
N ILE A 57 -6.94 24.93 11.71
CA ILE A 57 -6.08 25.43 10.62
C ILE A 57 -6.84 25.89 9.35
N ASN A 58 -8.18 25.76 9.25
CA ASN A 58 -8.95 26.17 8.04
C ASN A 58 -8.37 25.61 6.71
N LYS A 59 -7.70 24.45 6.75
CA LYS A 59 -7.18 23.76 5.57
C LYS A 59 -8.03 22.53 5.24
N LYS A 60 -8.10 22.18 3.96
CA LYS A 60 -8.81 20.98 3.48
C LYS A 60 -8.27 19.75 4.24
N PRO A 61 -9.15 18.91 4.82
CA PRO A 61 -8.73 17.82 5.68
C PRO A 61 -8.22 16.66 4.83
N ILE A 62 -6.95 16.65 4.40
CA ILE A 62 -6.40 15.53 3.63
C ILE A 62 -5.52 14.73 4.59
N GLY A 63 -6.02 13.58 5.05
CA GLY A 63 -5.23 12.61 5.81
C GLY A 63 -4.47 11.68 4.88
N PHE A 64 -5.18 11.09 3.91
CA PHE A 64 -4.64 10.14 2.94
C PHE A 64 -5.57 10.03 1.72
N SER A 65 -4.99 9.83 0.54
CA SER A 65 -5.72 9.40 -0.65
C SER A 65 -4.81 8.51 -1.48
N SER A 66 -5.23 7.27 -1.75
CA SER A 66 -4.63 6.51 -2.84
C SER A 66 -4.97 7.19 -4.17
N PRO A 67 -4.08 7.12 -5.16
CA PRO A 67 -4.33 7.67 -6.49
C PRO A 67 -5.34 6.82 -7.29
N GLY A 68 -5.42 5.50 -7.02
CA GLY A 68 -6.32 4.58 -7.73
C GLY A 68 -5.83 4.22 -9.13
N PHE A 69 -4.52 4.14 -9.32
CA PHE A 69 -3.90 3.77 -10.60
C PHE A 69 -4.15 2.30 -10.94
N ASN A 70 -3.85 1.95 -12.19
CA ASN A 70 -3.99 0.60 -12.73
C ASN A 70 -2.85 -0.33 -12.30
N THR A 71 -1.67 0.20 -11.98
CA THR A 71 -0.52 -0.59 -11.51
C THR A 71 -0.31 -0.45 -10.00
N VAL A 72 0.12 -1.55 -9.38
CA VAL A 72 0.50 -1.57 -7.96
C VAL A 72 1.73 -0.69 -7.71
N ARG A 73 2.67 -0.63 -8.66
CA ARG A 73 3.85 0.24 -8.57
C ARG A 73 3.44 1.71 -8.41
N ASP A 74 2.52 2.19 -9.23
CA ASP A 74 2.08 3.59 -9.19
C ASP A 74 1.29 3.89 -7.92
N ASN A 75 0.48 2.95 -7.45
CA ASN A 75 -0.20 3.07 -6.16
C ASN A 75 0.80 3.17 -5.00
N ILE A 76 1.87 2.39 -5.00
CA ILE A 76 2.95 2.47 -4.00
C ILE A 76 3.55 3.88 -4.00
N ILE A 77 3.90 4.41 -5.17
CA ILE A 77 4.52 5.75 -5.29
C ILE A 77 3.57 6.84 -4.78
N GLY A 78 2.28 6.78 -5.14
CA GLY A 78 1.31 7.76 -4.70
C GLY A 78 1.03 7.73 -3.19
N ILE A 79 1.18 6.57 -2.55
CA ILE A 79 0.92 6.37 -1.12
C ILE A 79 2.14 6.66 -0.25
N VAL A 80 3.29 6.13 -0.67
CA VAL A 80 4.53 6.17 0.12
C VAL A 80 5.35 7.41 -0.19
N GLY A 81 5.24 7.92 -1.43
CA GLY A 81 5.96 9.08 -1.92
C GLY A 81 6.90 8.74 -3.08
N THR A 82 7.37 9.77 -3.76
CA THR A 82 8.26 9.67 -4.91
C THR A 82 9.70 9.30 -4.54
N SER A 83 10.08 9.40 -3.27
CA SER A 83 11.45 9.13 -2.79
C SER A 83 11.93 7.69 -3.04
N ILE A 84 11.01 6.73 -3.11
CA ILE A 84 11.33 5.33 -3.35
C ILE A 84 11.28 4.92 -4.82
N PHE A 85 10.78 5.79 -5.72
CA PHE A 85 10.42 5.42 -7.09
C PHE A 85 11.57 4.74 -7.86
N ASP A 86 12.74 5.35 -7.84
CA ASP A 86 13.93 4.90 -8.58
C ASP A 86 14.56 3.65 -7.96
N TYR A 87 14.21 3.35 -6.70
CA TYR A 87 14.81 2.28 -5.91
C TYR A 87 13.90 1.08 -5.75
N LEU A 88 12.72 1.07 -6.38
CA LEU A 88 11.79 -0.07 -6.33
C LEU A 88 12.22 -1.18 -7.28
N ILE A 89 12.66 -2.29 -6.70
CA ILE A 89 12.97 -3.54 -7.39
C ILE A 89 11.71 -4.42 -7.36
N LYS A 90 11.30 -4.93 -8.52
CA LYS A 90 10.19 -5.88 -8.61
C LYS A 90 10.66 -7.27 -8.16
N LEU A 91 9.86 -7.93 -7.32
CA LEU A 91 10.07 -9.32 -6.94
C LEU A 91 9.47 -10.23 -8.00
N ASN A 92 10.26 -11.21 -8.46
CA ASN A 92 9.82 -12.29 -9.33
C ASN A 92 10.08 -13.61 -8.59
N THR A 93 9.07 -14.47 -8.48
CA THR A 93 9.15 -15.72 -7.73
C THR A 93 10.33 -16.60 -8.15
N VAL A 94 11.17 -16.98 -7.17
CA VAL A 94 12.24 -17.96 -7.33
C VAL A 94 12.01 -19.11 -6.36
N PHE A 95 11.85 -20.32 -6.88
CA PHE A 95 11.62 -21.51 -6.07
C PHE A 95 12.94 -22.14 -5.59
N PRO A 96 12.96 -22.72 -4.37
CA PRO A 96 14.08 -23.54 -3.93
C PRO A 96 14.26 -24.76 -4.83
N LYS A 97 15.50 -25.17 -5.06
CA LYS A 97 15.80 -26.44 -5.74
C LYS A 97 15.28 -27.57 -4.86
N ILE A 98 14.34 -28.36 -5.41
CA ILE A 98 13.61 -29.38 -4.68
C ILE A 98 14.46 -30.66 -4.68
N ASP A 99 15.40 -30.76 -3.74
CA ASP A 99 16.11 -32.03 -3.50
C ASP A 99 15.31 -32.96 -2.57
N THR A 100 14.17 -32.48 -2.04
CA THR A 100 13.31 -33.21 -1.11
C THR A 100 11.99 -33.62 -1.75
N PRO A 101 11.55 -34.90 -1.64
CA PRO A 101 10.32 -35.40 -2.29
C PRO A 101 9.02 -34.86 -1.70
N LEU A 102 9.09 -33.87 -0.79
CA LEU A 102 7.96 -33.40 0.01
C LEU A 102 7.07 -32.39 -0.74
N TYR A 103 7.58 -31.77 -1.79
CA TYR A 103 6.86 -30.78 -2.59
C TYR A 103 6.85 -31.21 -4.05
N SER A 104 5.67 -31.48 -4.61
CA SER A 104 5.53 -31.80 -6.02
C SER A 104 5.81 -30.55 -6.87
N GLN A 105 6.30 -30.72 -8.11
CA GLN A 105 6.45 -29.58 -9.04
C GLN A 105 5.13 -28.82 -9.24
N ASN A 106 3.99 -29.52 -9.15
CA ASN A 106 2.65 -28.94 -9.19
C ASN A 106 2.38 -27.97 -8.04
N PHE A 107 2.87 -28.28 -6.83
CA PHE A 107 2.73 -27.42 -5.66
C PHE A 107 3.43 -26.06 -5.84
N CYS A 108 4.59 -26.05 -6.49
CA CYS A 108 5.32 -24.80 -6.76
C CYS A 108 4.60 -23.93 -7.79
N ALA A 109 4.03 -24.53 -8.84
CA ALA A 109 3.36 -23.79 -9.91
C ALA A 109 2.15 -22.97 -9.43
N GLU A 110 1.53 -23.36 -8.32
CA GLU A 110 0.34 -22.70 -7.76
C GLU A 110 0.68 -21.48 -6.87
N ILE A 111 1.93 -21.34 -6.45
CA ILE A 111 2.38 -20.28 -5.54
C ILE A 111 3.00 -19.16 -6.36
N ASN A 112 2.52 -17.93 -6.18
CA ASN A 112 3.11 -16.77 -6.82
C ASN A 112 3.42 -15.69 -5.78
N ILE A 113 4.68 -15.26 -5.73
CA ILE A 113 5.19 -14.18 -4.90
C ILE A 113 5.49 -13.00 -5.80
N ASP A 114 4.60 -12.01 -5.77
CA ASP A 114 4.78 -10.73 -6.43
C ASP A 114 5.05 -9.65 -5.39
N GLY A 115 5.74 -8.59 -5.79
CA GLY A 115 5.92 -7.47 -4.89
C GLY A 115 6.97 -6.48 -5.34
N TYR A 116 7.27 -5.55 -4.44
CA TYR A 116 8.33 -4.57 -4.61
C TYR A 116 9.12 -4.42 -3.33
N ILE A 117 10.41 -4.24 -3.49
CA ILE A 117 11.37 -4.11 -2.40
C ILE A 117 12.33 -2.95 -2.70
N SER A 118 12.80 -2.25 -1.67
CA SER A 118 13.78 -1.18 -1.87
C SER A 118 15.17 -1.74 -2.19
N SER A 119 15.87 -1.12 -3.13
CA SER A 119 17.30 -1.36 -3.37
C SER A 119 18.15 -0.96 -2.17
N LEU A 120 19.26 -1.67 -1.96
CA LEU A 120 20.26 -1.40 -0.91
C LEU A 120 20.87 -0.01 -1.05
N HIS A 121 20.94 0.53 -2.27
CA HIS A 121 21.53 1.84 -2.55
C HIS A 121 20.62 3.02 -2.17
N CYS A 122 19.42 2.76 -1.65
CA CYS A 122 18.50 3.82 -1.32
C CYS A 122 18.88 4.49 0.02
N GLN A 123 19.61 5.60 -0.08
CA GLN A 123 20.08 6.37 1.08
C GLN A 123 18.97 7.24 1.72
N ASN A 124 17.84 7.42 1.03
CA ASN A 124 16.77 8.35 1.39
C ASN A 124 15.55 7.68 2.06
N LEU A 125 15.73 6.59 2.82
CA LEU A 125 14.64 5.94 3.58
C LEU A 125 14.49 6.48 5.01
N SER A 126 15.27 7.46 5.45
CA SER A 126 15.19 8.00 6.81
C SER A 126 13.79 8.55 7.17
N GLY A 127 13.00 8.98 6.17
CA GLY A 127 11.59 9.38 6.34
C GLY A 127 10.57 8.23 6.26
N LEU A 128 10.95 7.08 5.68
CA LEU A 128 10.13 5.87 5.67
C LEU A 128 10.36 5.11 6.98
N LYS A 129 9.45 5.27 7.94
CA LYS A 129 9.41 4.41 9.13
C LYS A 129 9.07 2.98 8.72
N ASN A 130 10.06 2.16 8.35
CA ASN A 130 9.98 0.70 8.07
C ASN A 130 8.61 0.22 7.54
N LYS A 131 8.12 0.87 6.47
CA LYS A 131 6.81 0.57 5.89
C LYS A 131 6.90 -0.78 5.19
N SER A 132 6.31 -1.79 5.83
CA SER A 132 6.26 -3.16 5.34
C SER A 132 4.82 -3.62 5.22
N TYR A 133 4.41 -3.93 3.99
CA TYR A 133 3.05 -4.31 3.65
C TYR A 133 3.07 -5.75 3.15
N ILE A 134 2.43 -6.65 3.90
CA ILE A 134 2.32 -8.07 3.53
C ILE A 134 0.85 -8.35 3.25
N VAL A 135 0.60 -8.93 2.08
CA VAL A 135 -0.73 -9.25 1.58
C VAL A 135 -0.74 -10.70 1.14
N VAL A 136 -1.74 -11.45 1.56
CA VAL A 136 -1.96 -12.84 1.12
C VAL A 136 -3.33 -12.94 0.49
N ASN A 137 -3.40 -13.39 -0.76
CA ASN A 137 -4.64 -13.45 -1.54
C ASN A 137 -5.46 -12.15 -1.47
N LYS A 138 -4.79 -11.02 -1.72
CA LYS A 138 -5.37 -9.66 -1.66
C LYS A 138 -5.84 -9.20 -0.27
N ARG A 139 -5.57 -9.95 0.81
CA ARG A 139 -5.88 -9.57 2.19
C ARG A 139 -4.63 -9.08 2.94
N PRO A 140 -4.64 -7.89 3.55
CA PRO A 140 -3.55 -7.43 4.42
C PRO A 140 -3.38 -8.35 5.62
N CYS A 141 -2.19 -8.88 5.81
CA CYS A 141 -1.87 -9.84 6.88
C CYS A 141 -0.65 -9.38 7.68
N ILE A 142 -0.56 -9.82 8.93
CA ILE A 142 0.61 -9.60 9.78
C ILE A 142 1.40 -10.91 9.84
N PHE A 143 2.63 -10.87 9.33
CA PHE A 143 3.51 -12.04 9.30
C PHE A 143 4.92 -11.69 9.84
N PRO A 144 5.12 -11.77 11.17
CA PRO A 144 6.35 -11.29 11.79
C PRO A 144 7.59 -12.11 11.41
N LYS A 145 7.46 -13.44 11.28
CA LYS A 145 8.58 -14.31 10.88
C LYS A 145 9.09 -13.97 9.48
N LEU A 146 8.17 -13.69 8.56
CA LEU A 146 8.54 -13.31 7.20
C LEU A 146 9.28 -11.97 7.18
N LEU A 147 8.79 -11.00 7.96
CA LEU A 147 9.47 -9.72 8.11
C LEU A 147 10.89 -9.88 8.69
N GLN A 148 11.07 -10.77 9.67
CA GLN A 148 12.39 -11.09 10.23
C GLN A 148 13.32 -11.70 9.18
N ILE A 149 12.83 -12.61 8.34
CA ILE A 149 13.62 -13.20 7.24
C ILE A 149 14.07 -12.09 6.27
N VAL A 150 13.17 -11.20 5.87
CA VAL A 150 13.53 -10.07 4.99
C VAL A 150 14.58 -9.19 5.63
N THR A 151 14.40 -8.78 6.89
CA THR A 151 15.38 -7.99 7.63
C THR A 151 16.74 -8.67 7.69
N ASN A 152 16.79 -9.99 7.94
CA ASN A 152 18.04 -10.74 7.99
C ASN A 152 18.74 -10.77 6.63
N VAL A 153 17.99 -10.94 5.53
CA VAL A 153 18.56 -10.88 4.17
C VAL A 153 19.14 -9.50 3.87
N TYR A 154 18.48 -8.43 4.32
CA TYR A 154 19.03 -7.07 4.19
C TYR A 154 20.33 -6.89 4.97
N LEU A 155 20.35 -7.29 6.25
CA LEU A 155 21.53 -7.19 7.12
C LEU A 155 22.71 -8.04 6.62
N GLN A 156 22.44 -9.17 5.96
CA GLN A 156 23.48 -10.00 5.34
C GLN A 156 24.16 -9.31 4.15
N ASN A 157 23.42 -8.49 3.39
CA ASN A 157 23.98 -7.77 2.24
C ASN A 157 24.59 -6.42 2.63
N ASP A 158 24.03 -5.74 3.64
CA ASP A 158 24.56 -4.50 4.21
C ASP A 158 24.36 -4.47 5.73
N PRO A 159 25.42 -4.64 6.53
CA PRO A 159 25.35 -4.62 8.00
C PRO A 159 24.88 -3.28 8.59
N ASN A 160 25.05 -2.16 7.85
CA ASN A 160 24.69 -0.83 8.32
C ASN A 160 23.27 -0.43 7.93
N PHE A 161 22.51 -1.34 7.32
CA PHE A 161 21.19 -1.09 6.81
C PHE A 161 20.18 -0.83 7.94
N LYS A 162 19.49 0.32 7.88
CA LYS A 162 18.56 0.75 8.95
C LYS A 162 17.10 0.54 8.58
N ASN A 163 16.72 0.91 7.35
CA ASN A 163 15.33 0.99 6.94
C ASN A 163 15.14 0.43 5.54
N PHE A 164 14.11 -0.40 5.35
CA PHE A 164 13.65 -0.87 4.04
C PHE A 164 12.18 -0.53 3.79
N PHE A 165 11.83 -0.53 2.52
CA PHE A 165 10.46 -0.64 2.04
C PHE A 165 10.20 -2.08 1.57
N LEU A 166 9.07 -2.64 1.99
CA LEU A 166 8.60 -3.94 1.53
C LEU A 166 7.12 -3.85 1.17
N PHE A 167 6.78 -4.27 -0.04
CA PHE A 167 5.44 -4.66 -0.41
C PHE A 167 5.49 -6.09 -0.95
N LEU A 168 4.79 -7.01 -0.30
CA LEU A 168 4.78 -8.42 -0.65
C LEU A 168 3.35 -8.90 -0.83
N ASN A 169 3.06 -9.47 -2.00
CA ASN A 169 1.79 -10.09 -2.36
C ASN A 169 2.02 -11.58 -2.61
N ILE A 170 1.59 -12.41 -1.67
CA ILE A 170 1.65 -13.87 -1.76
C ILE A 170 0.30 -14.37 -2.26
N SER A 171 0.29 -14.98 -3.43
CA SER A 171 -0.86 -15.67 -4.01
C SER A 171 -0.66 -17.16 -3.83
N VAL A 172 -1.62 -17.79 -3.16
CA VAL A 172 -1.60 -19.23 -2.84
C VAL A 172 -3.02 -19.79 -2.94
N PRO A 173 -3.20 -21.07 -3.30
CA PRO A 173 -4.50 -21.72 -3.26
C PRO A 173 -5.20 -21.55 -1.91
N CYS A 174 -6.54 -21.42 -1.96
CA CYS A 174 -7.35 -21.22 -0.76
C CYS A 174 -7.19 -22.36 0.26
N ASP A 175 -6.95 -23.60 -0.20
CA ASP A 175 -6.77 -24.77 0.65
C ASP A 175 -5.47 -24.76 1.47
N TYR A 176 -4.53 -23.89 1.11
CA TYR A 176 -3.25 -23.75 1.83
C TYR A 176 -3.26 -22.63 2.87
N VAL A 177 -4.34 -21.85 2.95
CA VAL A 177 -4.46 -20.69 3.86
C VAL A 177 -5.72 -20.78 4.70
N ASP A 178 -5.54 -20.70 6.01
CA ASP A 178 -6.64 -20.44 6.93
C ASP A 178 -6.56 -18.99 7.46
N PHE A 179 -7.59 -18.20 7.18
CA PHE A 179 -7.74 -16.82 7.66
C PHE A 179 -8.48 -16.73 9.01
N ASN A 180 -9.15 -17.80 9.45
CA ASN A 180 -10.00 -17.81 10.64
C ASN A 180 -9.22 -18.18 11.91
N VAL A 181 -7.96 -17.76 11.99
CA VAL A 181 -7.06 -18.11 13.10
C VAL A 181 -7.14 -17.09 14.23
N SER A 182 -7.21 -15.79 13.90
CA SER A 182 -7.38 -14.72 14.88
C SER A 182 -8.75 -14.05 14.76
N THR A 183 -9.23 -13.56 15.88
CA THR A 183 -10.40 -12.66 15.96
C THR A 183 -10.24 -11.41 15.09
N ASP A 184 -9.00 -10.89 14.99
CA ASP A 184 -8.65 -9.75 14.16
C ASP A 184 -8.56 -10.08 12.66
N LYS A 185 -8.57 -11.37 12.27
CA LYS A 185 -8.44 -11.89 10.89
C LYS A 185 -7.18 -11.44 10.15
N LYS A 186 -6.17 -10.95 10.89
CA LYS A 186 -4.90 -10.44 10.34
C LYS A 186 -3.77 -11.47 10.42
N THR A 187 -3.84 -12.36 11.39
CA THR A 187 -2.92 -13.50 11.45
C THR A 187 -3.53 -14.65 10.65
N ILE A 188 -2.69 -15.29 9.85
CA ILE A 188 -3.09 -16.40 9.00
C ILE A 188 -2.28 -17.64 9.36
N TYR A 189 -2.85 -18.81 9.09
CA TYR A 189 -2.13 -20.08 9.13
C TYR A 189 -1.87 -20.53 7.69
N LEU A 190 -0.62 -20.90 7.42
CA LEU A 190 -0.18 -21.44 6.13
C LEU A 190 0.29 -22.87 6.33
N LYS A 191 -0.33 -23.81 5.59
CA LYS A 191 -0.02 -25.25 5.70
C LYS A 191 1.46 -25.55 5.46
N HIS A 192 2.06 -24.89 4.48
CA HIS A 192 3.47 -25.08 4.08
C HIS A 192 4.29 -23.80 4.32
N ALA A 193 4.14 -23.18 5.49
CA ALA A 193 4.80 -21.90 5.82
C ALA A 193 6.32 -21.91 5.57
N LYS A 194 7.04 -22.98 5.96
CA LYS A 194 8.50 -23.09 5.80
C LYS A 194 8.93 -23.00 4.33
N PHE A 195 8.17 -23.62 3.43
CA PHE A 195 8.46 -23.58 2.00
C PHE A 195 8.26 -22.16 1.44
N ILE A 196 7.17 -21.49 1.85
CA ILE A 196 6.88 -20.12 1.43
C ILE A 196 7.93 -19.15 1.97
N GLU A 197 8.31 -19.29 3.24
CA GLU A 197 9.37 -18.51 3.90
C GLU A 197 10.70 -18.62 3.14
N GLU A 198 11.07 -19.84 2.75
CA GLU A 198 12.29 -20.11 1.97
C GLU A 198 12.21 -19.55 0.54
N THR A 199 11.06 -19.70 -0.11
CA THR A 199 10.82 -19.14 -1.46
C THR A 199 10.90 -17.61 -1.44
N VAL A 200 10.35 -16.96 -0.42
CA VAL A 200 10.47 -15.49 -0.23
C VAL A 200 11.92 -15.10 0.00
N ARG A 201 12.66 -15.84 0.83
CA ARG A 201 14.09 -15.60 1.08
C ARG A 201 14.89 -15.62 -0.23
N LEU A 202 14.74 -16.67 -1.03
CA LEU A 202 15.44 -16.82 -2.31
C LEU A 202 15.03 -15.75 -3.34
N THR A 203 13.74 -15.47 -3.43
CA THR A 203 13.19 -14.42 -4.32
C THR A 203 13.81 -13.06 -4.01
N ILE A 204 13.89 -12.69 -2.74
CA ILE A 204 14.47 -11.41 -2.30
C ILE A 204 15.99 -11.40 -2.52
N THR A 205 16.70 -12.46 -2.13
CA THR A 205 18.15 -12.55 -2.35
C THR A 205 18.47 -12.41 -3.83
N SER A 206 17.76 -13.12 -4.71
CA SER A 206 17.91 -13.01 -6.16
C SER A 206 17.65 -11.59 -6.68
N ALA A 207 16.57 -10.96 -6.22
CA ALA A 207 16.22 -9.59 -6.61
C ALA A 207 17.30 -8.58 -6.18
N LEU A 208 17.83 -8.68 -4.96
CA LEU A 208 18.88 -7.80 -4.46
C LEU A 208 20.19 -7.98 -5.22
N SER A 209 20.61 -9.23 -5.47
CA SER A 209 21.82 -9.52 -6.26
C SER A 209 21.73 -9.02 -7.69
N SER A 210 20.54 -9.08 -8.31
CA SER A 210 20.33 -8.56 -9.68
C SER A 210 20.41 -7.03 -9.76
N SER A 211 20.21 -6.32 -8.65
CA SER A 211 20.25 -4.84 -8.61
C SER A 211 21.66 -4.29 -8.37
N SER A 212 22.61 -5.09 -7.88
CA SER A 212 23.97 -4.64 -7.52
C SER A 212 24.85 -4.30 -8.73
N THR A 213 24.42 -4.62 -9.95
CA THR A 213 25.19 -4.37 -11.19
C THR A 213 24.99 -2.97 -11.79
N VAL A 214 24.23 -2.09 -11.15
CA VAL A 214 24.09 -0.69 -11.59
C VAL A 214 25.02 0.21 -10.77
N THR A 215 26.29 0.25 -11.16
CA THR A 215 27.19 1.34 -10.77
C THR A 215 26.74 2.61 -11.48
N CYS A 216 26.02 3.48 -10.75
CA CYS A 216 25.82 4.86 -11.19
C CYS A 216 27.17 5.58 -11.04
N SER A 217 27.81 5.91 -12.17
CA SER A 217 28.98 6.76 -12.23
C SER A 217 28.62 8.14 -11.67
N LYS A 218 29.08 8.43 -10.45
CA LYS A 218 29.14 9.80 -9.98
C LYS A 218 30.13 10.55 -10.87
N SER A 219 29.63 11.60 -11.50
CA SER A 219 30.41 12.62 -12.19
C SER A 219 31.43 13.23 -11.23
N GLY A 220 32.72 13.16 -11.61
CA GLY A 220 33.78 14.00 -11.06
C GLY A 220 34.72 13.30 -10.08
N GLU A 221 35.63 12.47 -10.59
CA GLU A 221 37.05 12.49 -10.22
C GLU A 221 37.81 11.56 -11.19
N VAL A 222 38.75 12.13 -11.95
CA VAL A 222 39.61 11.40 -12.88
C VAL A 222 40.68 10.70 -12.06
N ILE A 223 40.53 9.40 -11.84
CA ILE A 223 41.64 8.54 -11.43
C ILE A 223 42.06 7.75 -12.66
N LYS A 224 43.23 8.08 -13.21
CA LYS A 224 43.87 7.31 -14.28
C LYS A 224 44.24 5.94 -13.72
N PHE A 225 43.68 4.89 -14.28
CA PHE A 225 44.25 3.55 -14.22
C PHE A 225 44.47 3.07 -15.66
N GLU A 226 45.74 2.88 -16.00
CA GLU A 226 46.16 2.25 -17.25
C GLU A 226 45.81 0.76 -17.18
N ALA A 227 45.01 0.29 -18.13
CA ALA A 227 44.85 -1.13 -18.40
C ALA A 227 45.36 -1.40 -19.81
N SER A 228 46.55 -1.99 -19.87
CA SER A 228 47.10 -2.61 -21.05
C SER A 228 46.41 -3.96 -21.30
N ASN A 229 45.97 -4.13 -22.55
CA ASN A 229 45.93 -5.36 -23.35
C ASN A 229 44.63 -5.52 -24.16
N SER A 230 44.86 -5.27 -25.44
CA SER A 230 44.10 -5.56 -26.66
C SER A 230 43.48 -6.96 -26.74
N ILE A 231 42.19 -7.03 -27.11
CA ILE A 231 41.61 -8.06 -27.98
C ILE A 231 40.58 -7.38 -28.92
N LYS A 232 40.57 -7.82 -30.18
CA LYS A 232 40.02 -7.20 -31.39
C LYS A 232 38.48 -7.14 -31.44
N ALA A 233 37.99 -6.09 -32.10
CA ALA A 233 36.59 -5.83 -32.41
C ALA A 233 36.08 -6.69 -33.60
N GLU A 234 34.85 -7.16 -33.50
CA GLU A 234 34.02 -7.56 -34.65
C GLU A 234 32.77 -6.66 -34.65
N GLU A 235 32.56 -6.00 -35.79
CA GLU A 235 31.44 -5.10 -36.09
C GLU A 235 30.19 -5.91 -36.46
N VAL A 236 29.05 -5.61 -35.83
CA VAL A 236 27.72 -5.88 -36.41
C VAL A 236 26.79 -4.70 -36.14
N GLN A 237 26.31 -4.09 -37.23
CA GLN A 237 25.47 -2.90 -37.32
C GLN A 237 24.10 -3.06 -36.62
N SER A 238 23.70 -2.06 -35.83
CA SER A 238 22.33 -1.88 -35.36
C SER A 238 21.58 -0.88 -36.25
N GLN A 239 20.43 -1.29 -36.78
CA GLN A 239 19.49 -0.42 -37.48
C GLN A 239 18.66 0.38 -36.46
N ILE A 240 18.78 1.71 -36.51
CA ILE A 240 17.95 2.65 -35.77
C ILE A 240 16.64 2.83 -36.55
N ILE A 241 15.51 2.48 -35.94
CA ILE A 241 14.17 2.87 -36.42
C ILE A 241 13.79 4.15 -35.67
N GLU A 242 13.80 5.28 -36.36
CA GLU A 242 13.29 6.56 -35.86
C GLU A 242 11.74 6.57 -35.85
N CYS A 243 11.14 6.94 -34.71
CA CYS A 243 9.72 7.28 -34.63
C CYS A 243 9.53 8.81 -34.75
N PRO A 244 8.55 9.30 -35.55
CA PRO A 244 8.42 10.72 -35.85
C PRO A 244 7.88 11.53 -34.66
N THR A 245 8.52 12.66 -34.37
CA THR A 245 8.13 13.61 -33.33
C THR A 245 7.02 14.54 -33.83
N ASN A 246 5.76 14.28 -33.43
CA ASN A 246 4.69 15.25 -33.59
C ASN A 246 4.84 16.37 -32.55
N LYS A 247 5.18 17.57 -33.02
CA LYS A 247 5.24 18.82 -32.23
C LYS A 247 3.84 19.23 -31.78
N PHE A 248 3.42 18.83 -30.59
CA PHE A 248 2.27 19.43 -29.91
C PHE A 248 2.68 20.79 -29.32
N LYS A 249 2.17 21.88 -29.92
CA LYS A 249 2.26 23.23 -29.34
C LYS A 249 1.23 23.35 -28.22
N PHE A 250 1.69 23.37 -26.96
CA PHE A 250 0.85 23.80 -25.84
C PHE A 250 0.67 25.32 -25.87
N LYS A 251 -0.57 25.80 -25.91
CA LYS A 251 -0.90 27.19 -25.56
C LYS A 251 -0.75 27.34 -24.05
N LYS A 252 0.08 28.28 -23.60
CA LYS A 252 0.12 28.71 -22.20
C LYS A 252 -1.16 29.49 -21.89
N PHE A 253 -1.82 29.13 -20.79
CA PHE A 253 -2.93 29.90 -20.22
C PHE A 253 -2.44 30.50 -18.90
N ASP A 254 -2.42 31.83 -18.84
CA ASP A 254 -1.89 32.60 -17.71
C ASP A 254 -3.00 32.93 -16.69
N SER A 255 -3.78 31.95 -16.18
CA SER A 255 -4.58 32.02 -14.93
C SER A 255 -5.72 30.97 -14.86
N PRO A 256 -6.05 30.38 -13.68
CA PRO A 256 -7.12 29.38 -13.52
C PRO A 256 -8.57 29.89 -13.62
N MET A 257 -8.80 31.20 -13.77
CA MET A 257 -10.15 31.80 -13.68
C MET A 257 -10.98 31.74 -14.98
N ASP A 258 -10.39 31.31 -16.09
CA ASP A 258 -11.09 31.31 -17.39
C ASP A 258 -11.89 30.03 -17.67
N LEU A 259 -11.67 28.95 -16.90
CA LEU A 259 -12.39 27.67 -17.03
C LEU A 259 -13.82 27.67 -16.46
N LEU A 260 -14.20 28.69 -15.68
CA LEU A 260 -15.51 28.78 -15.01
C LEU A 260 -16.56 29.58 -15.79
N LYS A 261 -16.19 30.21 -16.91
CA LYS A 261 -17.13 31.02 -17.72
C LYS A 261 -17.87 30.22 -18.79
N GLU A 262 -17.36 29.05 -19.21
CA GLU A 262 -17.92 28.30 -20.34
C GLU A 262 -18.99 27.26 -19.97
N ASN A 263 -19.15 26.87 -18.69
CA ASN A 263 -20.13 25.85 -18.29
C ASN A 263 -21.19 26.40 -17.34
N LYS A 264 -22.24 27.02 -17.89
CA LYS A 264 -23.44 27.42 -17.13
C LYS A 264 -24.44 26.25 -17.02
N MET A 265 -24.32 25.42 -15.99
CA MET A 265 -25.46 24.66 -15.41
C MET A 265 -25.68 25.16 -13.98
N LYS A 266 -26.93 25.52 -13.65
CA LYS A 266 -27.29 26.00 -12.31
C LYS A 266 -27.45 24.81 -11.35
N ILE A 267 -26.89 24.96 -10.15
CA ILE A 267 -26.81 23.94 -9.08
C ILE A 267 -28.19 23.54 -8.50
N THR A 268 -29.25 24.27 -8.84
CA THR A 268 -30.59 24.09 -8.27
C THR A 268 -31.37 22.88 -8.81
N ASP A 269 -30.90 22.24 -9.88
CA ASP A 269 -31.67 21.17 -10.56
C ASP A 269 -31.33 19.75 -10.07
N ILE A 270 -30.46 19.61 -9.06
CA ILE A 270 -29.98 18.30 -8.57
C ILE A 270 -30.90 17.68 -7.50
N PHE A 271 -31.81 18.45 -6.88
CA PHE A 271 -32.55 18.01 -5.68
C PHE A 271 -34.04 17.65 -5.90
N SER A 272 -34.48 17.37 -7.13
CA SER A 272 -35.92 17.17 -7.42
C SER A 272 -36.34 15.76 -7.87
N ASP A 273 -35.51 14.72 -7.79
CA ASP A 273 -35.97 13.36 -8.17
C ASP A 273 -36.65 12.61 -7.00
N LYS A 274 -38.00 12.59 -7.04
CA LYS A 274 -38.92 11.97 -6.06
C LYS A 274 -38.97 10.43 -6.14
N ARG A 275 -37.84 9.74 -6.25
CA ARG A 275 -37.80 8.26 -6.33
C ARG A 275 -36.90 7.64 -5.25
N ILE A 276 -37.31 7.75 -3.99
CA ILE A 276 -36.77 6.92 -2.91
C ILE A 276 -37.96 6.28 -2.17
N ARG A 277 -38.13 4.97 -2.35
CA ARG A 277 -39.10 4.16 -1.60
C ARG A 277 -38.67 4.10 -0.13
N LYS A 278 -39.56 4.50 0.78
CA LYS A 278 -39.39 4.39 2.24
C LYS A 278 -39.68 2.94 2.66
N TYR A 279 -38.76 2.31 3.39
CA TYR A 279 -39.07 1.13 4.22
C TYR A 279 -39.51 1.61 5.62
N PRO A 280 -40.45 0.92 6.28
CA PRO A 280 -41.01 1.39 7.55
C PRO A 280 -40.05 1.10 8.72
N SER A 281 -39.89 2.08 9.61
CA SER A 281 -39.18 1.93 10.88
C SER A 281 -40.01 1.08 11.87
N PRO A 282 -39.39 0.31 12.78
CA PRO A 282 -40.12 -0.40 13.83
C PRO A 282 -40.70 0.61 14.83
N LYS A 283 -41.97 0.41 15.22
CA LYS A 283 -42.63 1.19 16.28
C LYS A 283 -41.98 0.86 17.63
N ILE A 284 -41.40 1.86 18.29
CA ILE A 284 -41.04 1.81 19.70
C ILE A 284 -42.30 2.21 20.47
N ASN A 285 -42.88 1.29 21.24
CA ASN A 285 -43.88 1.64 22.25
C ASN A 285 -43.16 2.41 23.35
N MET A 286 -43.48 3.70 23.46
CA MET A 286 -43.15 4.51 24.64
C MET A 286 -44.22 4.24 25.69
N ASP A 287 -43.84 3.57 26.78
CA ASP A 287 -44.65 3.54 27.99
C ASP A 287 -44.73 4.97 28.56
N GLN A 288 -45.95 5.51 28.61
CA GLN A 288 -46.27 6.78 29.25
C GLN A 288 -46.33 6.57 30.77
N SER A 289 -45.19 6.61 31.46
CA SER A 289 -45.20 6.63 32.93
C SER A 289 -43.94 7.25 33.55
N SER A 290 -43.44 8.38 33.04
CA SER A 290 -42.34 9.12 33.70
C SER A 290 -42.24 10.60 33.29
N ILE A 291 -43.34 11.34 33.16
CA ILE A 291 -43.25 12.81 33.05
C ILE A 291 -44.42 13.45 33.81
N GLU A 292 -44.35 13.45 35.14
CA GLU A 292 -45.00 14.46 35.98
C GLU A 292 -44.02 14.80 37.12
N ASN A 293 -44.04 16.06 37.55
CA ASN A 293 -43.18 16.69 38.55
C ASN A 293 -41.88 17.29 38.00
N ILE A 294 -41.98 18.50 37.43
CA ILE A 294 -41.28 19.71 37.90
C ILE A 294 -42.08 20.91 37.35
N SER A 295 -43.04 21.41 38.13
CA SER A 295 -43.56 22.78 38.00
C SER A 295 -44.44 23.15 39.19
N THR A 296 -43.86 23.26 40.39
CA THR A 296 -44.40 24.11 41.47
C THR A 296 -43.32 24.26 42.54
N LEU A 297 -42.80 25.47 42.74
CA LEU A 297 -42.60 26.11 44.04
C LEU A 297 -41.86 27.44 43.82
N ASN A 298 -42.66 28.51 43.95
CA ASN A 298 -42.39 29.84 44.50
C ASN A 298 -40.99 30.44 44.38
#